data_AF-A0A831TN36-F1
#
_entry.id   AF-A0A831TN36-F1
#
_cell.length_a   1.000
_cell.length_b   1.000
_cell.length_c   1.000
_cell.angle_alpha   90.00
_cell.angle_beta   90.00
_cell.angle_gamma   90.00
#
_symmetry.space_group_name_H-M   'P 1'
#
loop_
_entity.id
_entity.type
_entity.pdbx_description
1 polymer ?
#
loop_
_entity_poly.entity_id
_entity_poly.type
_entity_poly.pdbx_seq_one_letter_code
_entity_poly.pdbx_strand_id
1 'polypeptide(L)'
;MKRQRGSYLGNRLGDPIGPESGHPTREKSRRGGRLAGREELAHAARNVGSKRRRLRGTRGRRAPVPPIPMAHPHDPPSSGQRLERRRSQRHSGLLPLTVRGVAAQVLDLSRGGLSLQLAEPLAPDAILDLELEDDRGERCPFRARVVWCVPGSPCRAGLEFVDLTAAQDRWLAACVMELLRRAGAEGLPAAVLLRRGRAERCVSERRGVQEWEVALDDGTTVVGVAFPEFGPPLSAGDVVLVNLTAIALGLGTGDRAFLLPIEPPPTARFPGREAGHQLKLRYTPLQHRVMALEDPAGPYHELLEQATELDGVPVVCAELHSQMAAAVIAAHATAARLRLVYVMTDGAALPLGWSQLVAQLRVEGRLAATITTGQAFGGDFEAISLPSALVAARTVLGADVIFVAQGPGNAGSGTALGFSGTQQADALHAAAALGGQPIAVVRASSADSRPRHRGVSHHSLTVLGRLTLCGCIVPLPAGEEYPNLRQPLEAACATVRHTFPEVPVEAVWPALRSFSGELTTMGRRCDEDPLFFRCAAAAGIFAARQGLDLRPDEAP
;
A
#
# COMPACT_ATOMS: atom_id res chain seq x y z
N MET A 1 54.58 12.64 5.87
CA MET A 1 55.62 13.39 5.14
C MET A 1 55.72 12.81 3.73
N LYS A 2 55.53 13.63 2.68
CA LYS A 2 55.77 13.40 1.21
C LYS A 2 55.20 12.11 0.58
N ARG A 3 54.14 12.15 -0.25
CA ARG A 3 54.05 12.55 -1.69
C ARG A 3 55.05 11.86 -2.63
N GLN A 4 54.50 11.17 -3.65
CA GLN A 4 54.81 11.14 -5.11
C GLN A 4 54.76 9.69 -5.65
N ARG A 5 53.85 9.33 -6.58
CA ARG A 5 53.71 9.69 -8.03
C ARG A 5 54.79 9.06 -8.93
N GLY A 6 54.33 8.36 -9.96
CA GLY A 6 55.02 8.12 -11.25
C GLY A 6 54.80 6.68 -11.74
N SER A 7 53.92 6.40 -12.72
CA SER A 7 54.09 6.57 -14.19
C SER A 7 55.10 5.57 -14.79
N TYR A 8 54.97 4.92 -15.94
CA TYR A 8 54.04 4.83 -17.07
C TYR A 8 54.79 3.92 -18.11
N LEU A 9 54.06 3.33 -19.06
CA LEU A 9 54.44 3.04 -20.47
C LEU A 9 55.35 1.84 -20.86
N GLY A 10 54.73 0.95 -21.67
CA GLY A 10 55.21 0.55 -23.01
C GLY A 10 55.58 -0.93 -23.20
N ASN A 11 55.38 -1.61 -24.34
CA ASN A 11 54.65 -1.36 -25.58
C ASN A 11 54.83 -2.62 -26.49
N ARG A 12 53.91 -2.83 -27.46
CA ARG A 12 54.05 -3.57 -28.76
C ARG A 12 54.09 -5.11 -28.76
N LEU A 13 53.68 -5.85 -29.80
CA LEU A 13 52.77 -5.76 -30.98
C LEU A 13 53.07 -7.06 -31.77
N GLY A 14 52.07 -7.71 -32.37
CA GLY A 14 52.30 -8.82 -33.30
C GLY A 14 51.02 -9.48 -33.82
N ASP A 15 50.55 -8.99 -34.96
CA ASP A 15 49.59 -9.58 -35.94
C ASP A 15 50.33 -9.58 -37.30
N PRO A 16 49.81 -10.09 -38.45
CA PRO A 16 48.60 -10.91 -38.76
C PRO A 16 48.93 -12.07 -39.75
N ILE A 17 47.94 -12.74 -40.40
CA ILE A 17 47.80 -13.08 -41.87
C ILE A 17 46.53 -13.99 -42.09
N GLY A 18 45.62 -13.65 -43.03
CA GLY A 18 44.53 -14.50 -43.61
C GLY A 18 44.88 -15.00 -45.03
N PRO A 19 43.97 -15.27 -46.03
CA PRO A 19 42.49 -15.36 -46.06
C PRO A 19 41.93 -16.52 -46.97
N GLU A 20 40.66 -16.39 -47.44
CA GLU A 20 39.89 -17.12 -48.49
C GLU A 20 39.03 -18.35 -48.08
N SER A 21 37.91 -18.73 -48.71
CA SER A 21 36.80 -18.14 -49.51
C SER A 21 35.78 -19.27 -49.79
N GLY A 22 34.49 -18.99 -50.09
CA GLY A 22 33.62 -19.97 -50.81
C GLY A 22 32.15 -20.12 -50.37
N HIS A 23 31.24 -19.55 -51.16
CA HIS A 23 29.80 -19.91 -51.27
C HIS A 23 29.62 -21.19 -52.14
N PRO A 24 28.42 -21.84 -52.11
CA PRO A 24 27.54 -21.70 -53.27
C PRO A 24 26.02 -21.61 -52.99
N THR A 25 25.31 -21.18 -54.02
CA THR A 25 23.88 -20.89 -54.25
C THR A 25 23.01 -22.10 -54.71
N ARG A 26 21.67 -21.96 -54.55
CA ARG A 26 20.49 -22.46 -55.36
C ARG A 26 19.45 -23.18 -54.48
N GLU A 27 18.12 -23.17 -54.68
CA GLU A 27 17.17 -22.51 -55.58
C GLU A 27 15.73 -22.68 -55.00
N LYS A 28 14.86 -21.69 -55.23
CA LYS A 28 13.38 -21.74 -55.48
C LYS A 28 12.47 -22.72 -54.71
N SER A 29 11.48 -22.16 -54.00
CA SER A 29 10.09 -22.39 -54.38
C SER A 29 9.19 -21.18 -54.03
N ARG A 30 8.27 -20.87 -54.95
CA ARG A 30 7.32 -19.75 -54.95
C ARG A 30 5.97 -20.19 -54.38
N ARG A 31 5.28 -19.27 -53.70
CA ARG A 31 3.82 -18.95 -53.70
C ARG A 31 3.59 -18.10 -52.43
N GLY A 32 3.03 -16.91 -52.42
CA GLY A 32 2.18 -16.17 -53.35
C GLY A 32 1.15 -15.45 -52.47
N GLY A 33 1.10 -14.11 -52.48
CA GLY A 33 0.12 -13.34 -51.71
C GLY A 33 0.44 -11.84 -51.62
N ARG A 34 -0.02 -11.08 -52.62
CA ARG A 34 -0.15 -9.61 -52.62
C ARG A 34 -1.23 -9.22 -51.58
N LEU A 35 -1.16 -8.07 -50.91
CA LEU A 35 -1.65 -6.74 -51.35
C LEU A 35 -1.25 -5.74 -50.24
N ALA A 36 -0.45 -4.71 -50.53
CA ALA A 36 -0.85 -3.37 -50.99
C ALA A 36 -1.40 -2.45 -49.89
N GLY A 37 -0.74 -1.29 -49.69
CA GLY A 37 -1.26 -0.18 -48.89
C GLY A 37 -0.21 0.68 -48.18
N ARG A 38 0.65 1.40 -48.93
CA ARG A 38 1.45 2.53 -48.43
C ARG A 38 1.56 3.60 -49.52
N GLU A 39 0.94 4.73 -49.24
CA GLU A 39 1.02 6.10 -49.81
C GLU A 39 -0.13 6.82 -49.07
N GLU A 40 -0.11 8.06 -48.58
CA GLU A 40 0.65 9.29 -48.79
C GLU A 40 0.04 10.26 -47.73
N LEU A 41 0.72 11.15 -47.01
CA LEU A 41 1.01 12.53 -47.43
C LEU A 41 1.57 13.32 -46.23
N ALA A 42 2.66 14.03 -46.48
CA ALA A 42 3.19 15.09 -45.63
C ALA A 42 3.07 16.42 -46.38
N HIS A 43 2.18 17.33 -45.97
CA HIS A 43 2.37 18.78 -46.12
C HIS A 43 1.26 19.57 -45.43
N ALA A 44 1.62 20.45 -44.49
CA ALA A 44 1.04 21.80 -44.37
C ALA A 44 1.89 22.63 -43.41
N ALA A 45 2.31 23.79 -43.90
CA ALA A 45 3.22 24.70 -43.27
C ALA A 45 2.52 25.99 -42.80
N ARG A 46 3.07 26.59 -41.75
CA ARG A 46 3.34 28.03 -41.56
C ARG A 46 2.25 29.03 -41.10
N ASN A 47 2.78 29.99 -40.32
CA ASN A 47 2.33 31.33 -39.92
C ASN A 47 1.41 31.38 -38.69
N VAL A 48 1.59 32.18 -37.64
CA VAL A 48 2.03 33.60 -37.44
C VAL A 48 2.55 33.67 -35.99
N GLY A 49 3.63 34.33 -35.56
CA GLY A 49 4.01 35.74 -35.71
C GLY A 49 4.54 36.25 -34.37
N SER A 50 5.65 36.96 -34.43
CA SER A 50 6.40 37.61 -33.35
C SER A 50 5.59 38.54 -32.44
N LYS A 51 5.98 38.65 -31.16
CA LYS A 51 6.23 39.95 -30.48
C LYS A 51 6.93 39.76 -29.13
N ARG A 52 8.24 40.02 -29.12
CA ARG A 52 8.99 40.43 -27.94
C ARG A 52 8.67 41.90 -27.66
N ARG A 53 8.31 42.25 -26.41
CA ARG A 53 8.38 43.64 -25.94
C ARG A 53 9.01 43.68 -24.56
N ARG A 54 10.22 44.25 -24.50
CA ARG A 54 10.88 44.73 -23.29
C ARG A 54 10.18 46.02 -22.85
N LEU A 55 9.93 46.20 -21.55
CA LEU A 55 9.83 47.51 -20.94
C LEU A 55 10.57 47.49 -19.59
N ARG A 56 11.55 48.40 -19.49
CA ARG A 56 12.27 48.76 -18.26
C ARG A 56 11.40 49.73 -17.45
N GLY A 57 11.28 49.43 -16.15
CA GLY A 57 11.50 50.32 -15.01
C GLY A 57 10.70 51.62 -14.86
N THR A 58 9.99 51.72 -13.73
CA THR A 58 9.90 52.96 -12.94
C THR A 58 9.85 52.63 -11.44
N ARG A 59 10.67 53.34 -10.66
CA ARG A 59 10.69 53.36 -9.19
C ARG A 59 9.48 54.15 -8.68
N GLY A 60 8.79 53.64 -7.66
CA GLY A 60 7.67 54.33 -6.98
C GLY A 60 7.63 54.02 -5.48
N ARG A 61 8.15 54.98 -4.71
CA ARG A 61 7.93 55.37 -3.29
C ARG A 61 7.24 54.39 -2.31
N ARG A 62 7.94 54.16 -1.18
CA ARG A 62 7.49 53.54 0.07
C ARG A 62 6.37 54.33 0.75
N ALA A 63 5.35 53.63 1.25
CA ALA A 63 4.38 54.12 2.22
C ALA A 63 4.85 53.80 3.66
N PRO A 64 4.47 54.59 4.69
CA PRO A 64 4.99 54.46 6.05
C PRO A 64 4.32 53.32 6.84
N VAL A 65 5.12 52.69 7.69
CA VAL A 65 4.77 51.64 8.66
C VAL A 65 4.10 52.28 9.89
N PRO A 66 2.96 51.79 10.40
CA PRO A 66 2.40 52.28 11.65
C PRO A 66 3.20 51.77 12.86
N PRO A 67 3.24 52.52 13.99
CA PRO A 67 4.11 52.20 15.11
C PRO A 67 3.62 50.98 15.90
N ILE A 68 4.60 50.18 16.34
CA ILE A 68 4.43 49.05 17.27
C ILE A 68 4.22 49.61 18.68
N PRO A 69 3.14 49.27 19.40
CA PRO A 69 3.00 49.64 20.80
C PRO A 69 3.94 48.79 21.66
N MET A 70 4.77 49.45 22.48
CA MET A 70 5.52 48.81 23.55
C MET A 70 4.58 48.51 24.72
N ALA A 71 4.55 47.25 25.17
CA ALA A 71 3.79 46.81 26.33
C ALA A 71 4.55 47.12 27.63
N HIS A 72 3.93 47.88 28.53
CA HIS A 72 4.27 47.93 29.95
C HIS A 72 3.37 46.95 30.74
N PRO A 73 3.85 46.44 31.88
CA PRO A 73 3.29 45.27 32.55
C PRO A 73 2.06 45.63 33.40
N HIS A 74 1.17 44.65 33.57
CA HIS A 74 -0.11 44.66 34.30
C HIS A 74 -1.36 44.88 33.45
N ASP A 75 -1.72 43.85 32.68
CA ASP A 75 -3.11 43.53 32.36
C ASP A 75 -3.36 42.03 32.64
N PRO A 76 -4.52 41.65 33.21
CA PRO A 76 -4.87 40.25 33.46
C PRO A 76 -5.03 39.48 32.13
N PRO A 77 -4.73 38.17 32.09
CA PRO A 77 -4.68 37.43 30.83
C PRO A 77 -6.07 37.38 30.18
N SER A 78 -6.16 37.96 28.98
CA SER A 78 -7.31 37.83 28.09
C SER A 78 -7.56 36.37 27.76
N SER A 79 -8.80 35.94 27.99
CA SER A 79 -9.37 34.64 27.66
C SER A 79 -9.03 34.19 26.22
N GLY A 80 -8.19 33.17 26.07
CA GLY A 80 -7.86 32.64 24.74
C GLY A 80 -6.99 31.37 24.68
N GLN A 81 -6.73 30.70 25.80
CA GLN A 81 -6.05 29.40 25.81
C GLN A 81 -6.90 28.38 26.55
N ARG A 82 -7.79 27.71 25.82
CA ARG A 82 -8.46 26.51 26.31
C ARG A 82 -7.55 25.34 25.98
N LEU A 83 -6.69 24.94 26.93
CA LEU A 83 -5.90 23.69 26.87
C LEU A 83 -6.83 22.52 26.52
N GLU A 84 -6.67 21.98 25.31
CA GLU A 84 -7.50 20.87 24.82
C GLU A 84 -7.05 19.56 25.48
N ARG A 85 -7.91 19.03 26.36
CA ARG A 85 -7.68 17.80 27.16
C ARG A 85 -8.38 16.56 26.58
N ARG A 86 -8.90 16.61 25.35
CA ARG A 86 -9.84 15.62 24.82
C ARG A 86 -9.10 14.51 24.03
N ARG A 87 -9.47 13.25 24.29
CA ARG A 87 -8.88 12.04 23.68
C ARG A 87 -9.67 11.48 22.49
N SER A 88 -10.87 12.00 22.22
CA SER A 88 -11.77 11.53 21.17
C SER A 88 -12.64 12.66 20.62
N GLN A 89 -12.86 12.64 19.30
CA GLN A 89 -13.65 13.62 18.55
C GLN A 89 -15.15 13.51 18.84
N ARG A 90 -15.84 14.65 19.04
CA ARG A 90 -17.30 14.76 19.25
C ARG A 90 -17.99 15.36 18.02
N HIS A 91 -19.10 14.77 17.61
CA HIS A 91 -19.96 15.18 16.50
C HIS A 91 -21.24 15.81 17.05
N SER A 92 -21.55 17.04 16.64
CA SER A 92 -22.77 17.78 17.03
C SER A 92 -23.69 18.00 15.82
N GLY A 93 -25.02 17.92 15.99
CA GLY A 93 -26.01 18.11 14.91
C GLY A 93 -27.35 17.41 15.13
N LEU A 94 -28.15 17.19 14.08
CA LEU A 94 -29.31 16.28 14.10
C LEU A 94 -28.82 14.83 14.20
N LEU A 95 -28.49 14.42 15.43
CA LEU A 95 -28.03 13.07 15.71
C LEU A 95 -29.16 12.07 15.44
N PRO A 96 -28.92 10.98 14.67
CA PRO A 96 -29.90 9.93 14.41
C PRO A 96 -30.03 9.01 15.62
N LEU A 97 -30.09 9.57 16.82
CA LEU A 97 -29.90 8.87 18.08
C LEU A 97 -30.83 9.41 19.14
N THR A 98 -31.51 8.51 19.83
CA THR A 98 -32.31 8.83 21.00
C THR A 98 -31.83 8.03 22.21
N VAL A 99 -31.91 8.63 23.39
CA VAL A 99 -31.69 7.91 24.65
C VAL A 99 -33.03 7.42 25.15
N ARG A 100 -33.17 6.11 25.32
CA ARG A 100 -34.37 5.49 25.91
C ARG A 100 -34.23 5.46 27.43
N GLY A 101 -35.37 5.62 28.13
CA GLY A 101 -35.44 5.56 29.60
C GLY A 101 -35.07 6.84 30.34
N VAL A 102 -34.48 7.84 29.66
CA VAL A 102 -34.21 9.18 30.22
C VAL A 102 -34.75 10.23 29.26
N ALA A 103 -35.53 11.20 29.76
CA ALA A 103 -35.99 12.34 28.97
C ALA A 103 -34.80 13.28 28.66
N ALA A 104 -34.02 12.89 27.65
CA ALA A 104 -32.76 13.52 27.28
C ALA A 104 -32.66 13.74 25.77
N GLN A 105 -32.13 14.90 25.38
CA GLN A 105 -31.68 15.13 24.00
C GLN A 105 -30.17 14.94 23.93
N VAL A 106 -29.70 14.14 22.97
CA VAL A 106 -28.26 14.04 22.69
C VAL A 106 -27.82 15.29 21.93
N LEU A 107 -26.82 15.98 22.47
CA LEU A 107 -26.26 17.22 21.90
C LEU A 107 -25.06 16.95 21.00
N ASP A 108 -24.20 16.03 21.45
CA ASP A 108 -23.04 15.56 20.70
C ASP A 108 -22.72 14.11 21.05
N LEU A 109 -22.02 13.42 20.14
CA LEU A 109 -21.56 12.05 20.31
C LEU A 109 -20.10 11.90 19.89
N SER A 110 -19.31 11.13 20.63
CA SER A 110 -17.98 10.64 20.26
C SER A 110 -17.87 9.14 20.49
N ARG A 111 -16.79 8.54 19.99
CA ARG A 111 -16.44 7.16 20.38
C ARG A 111 -16.18 7.00 21.88
N GLY A 112 -15.79 8.07 22.58
CA GLY A 112 -15.49 8.04 24.01
C GLY A 112 -16.64 8.47 24.94
N GLY A 113 -17.79 8.91 24.41
CA GLY A 113 -18.89 9.40 25.22
C GLY A 113 -19.79 10.39 24.50
N LEU A 114 -20.74 10.98 25.20
CA LEU A 114 -21.75 11.86 24.63
C LEU A 114 -22.07 13.04 25.55
N SER A 115 -22.82 14.01 25.05
CA SER A 115 -23.42 15.05 25.88
C SER A 115 -24.94 15.05 25.77
N LEU A 116 -25.59 15.24 26.91
CA LEU A 116 -27.03 15.25 27.06
C LEU A 116 -27.53 16.63 27.50
N GLN A 117 -28.72 16.97 27.02
CA GLN A 117 -29.58 17.99 27.59
C GLN A 117 -30.71 17.30 28.34
N LEU A 118 -30.89 17.63 29.61
CA LEU A 118 -31.73 16.92 30.58
C LEU A 118 -32.62 17.91 31.34
N ALA A 119 -33.75 17.43 31.88
CA ALA A 119 -34.60 18.23 32.75
C ALA A 119 -33.98 18.45 34.15
N GLU A 120 -33.29 17.43 34.67
CA GLU A 120 -32.68 17.44 36.00
C GLU A 120 -31.16 17.20 35.94
N PRO A 121 -30.38 17.77 36.87
CA PRO A 121 -28.94 17.55 36.93
C PRO A 121 -28.59 16.13 37.39
N LEU A 122 -27.53 15.59 36.79
CA LEU A 122 -26.96 14.31 37.18
C LEU A 122 -25.87 14.50 38.23
N ALA A 123 -25.77 13.56 39.16
CA ALA A 123 -24.68 13.54 40.14
C ALA A 123 -23.32 13.35 39.43
N PRO A 124 -22.29 14.14 39.77
CA PRO A 124 -20.94 13.90 39.28
C PRO A 124 -20.46 12.48 39.57
N ASP A 125 -19.71 11.88 38.64
CA ASP A 125 -19.17 10.50 38.72
C ASP A 125 -20.22 9.37 38.80
N ALA A 126 -21.52 9.67 38.74
CA ALA A 126 -22.54 8.64 38.62
C ALA A 126 -22.35 7.82 37.34
N ILE A 127 -22.52 6.51 37.42
CA ILE A 127 -22.53 5.61 36.27
C ILE A 127 -23.99 5.32 35.91
N LEU A 128 -24.35 5.57 34.66
CA LEU A 128 -25.67 5.35 34.12
C LEU A 128 -25.64 4.22 33.09
N ASP A 129 -26.66 3.39 33.12
CA ASP A 129 -26.98 2.46 32.04
C ASP A 129 -27.87 3.20 31.04
N LEU A 130 -27.36 3.42 29.83
CA LEU A 130 -28.02 4.11 28.73
C LEU A 130 -28.38 3.11 27.65
N GLU A 131 -29.59 3.15 27.14
CA GLU A 131 -29.96 2.45 25.91
C GLU A 131 -30.06 3.49 24.79
N LEU A 132 -29.12 3.42 23.83
CA LEU A 132 -29.12 4.28 22.66
C LEU A 132 -29.84 3.55 21.51
N GLU A 133 -30.77 4.25 20.88
CA GLU A 133 -31.52 3.75 19.72
C GLU A 133 -31.19 4.64 18.52
N ASP A 134 -30.75 4.02 17.41
CA ASP A 134 -30.55 4.72 16.16
C ASP A 134 -31.86 4.90 15.38
N ASP A 135 -31.83 5.67 14.29
CA ASP A 135 -32.99 5.95 13.45
C ASP A 135 -33.50 4.75 12.63
N ARG A 136 -32.73 3.66 12.56
CA ARG A 136 -33.15 2.36 12.00
C ARG A 136 -33.86 1.51 13.06
N GLY A 137 -33.92 1.99 14.30
CA GLY A 137 -34.49 1.28 15.44
C GLY A 137 -33.56 0.23 16.06
N GLU A 138 -32.28 0.21 15.68
CA GLU A 138 -31.28 -0.66 16.29
C GLU A 138 -30.89 -0.10 17.65
N ARG A 139 -30.84 -0.98 18.66
CA ARG A 139 -30.59 -0.61 20.05
C ARG A 139 -29.26 -1.15 20.52
N CYS A 140 -28.52 -0.31 21.22
CA CYS A 140 -27.25 -0.68 21.81
C CYS A 140 -27.15 -0.13 23.25
N PRO A 141 -26.93 -1.00 24.25
CA PRO A 141 -26.77 -0.58 25.63
C PRO A 141 -25.36 -0.05 25.88
N PHE A 142 -25.20 0.94 26.76
CA PHE A 142 -23.94 1.54 27.17
C PHE A 142 -23.92 1.82 28.66
N ARG A 143 -22.74 1.69 29.28
CA ARG A 143 -22.49 2.24 30.61
C ARG A 143 -21.74 3.55 30.44
N ALA A 144 -22.19 4.62 31.08
CA ALA A 144 -21.58 5.94 30.92
C ALA A 144 -21.43 6.66 32.26
N ARG A 145 -20.22 7.14 32.56
CA ARG A 145 -19.91 7.91 33.76
C ARG A 145 -20.09 9.40 33.51
N VAL A 146 -20.74 10.11 34.43
CA VAL A 146 -20.90 11.57 34.38
C VAL A 146 -19.56 12.25 34.67
N VAL A 147 -18.98 12.91 33.66
CA VAL A 147 -17.69 13.61 33.78
C VAL A 147 -17.89 15.07 34.18
N TRP A 148 -18.98 15.69 33.75
CA TRP A 148 -19.38 17.02 34.16
C TRP A 148 -20.90 17.17 34.04
N CYS A 149 -21.48 17.99 34.91
CA CYS A 149 -22.88 18.40 34.83
C CYS A 149 -22.97 19.88 35.16
N VAL A 150 -23.62 20.65 34.28
CA VAL A 150 -23.89 22.08 34.47
C VAL A 150 -25.38 22.22 34.79
N PRO A 151 -25.74 22.54 36.05
CA PRO A 151 -27.13 22.79 36.42
C PRO A 151 -27.72 23.96 35.61
N GLY A 152 -28.97 23.83 35.17
CA GLY A 152 -29.67 24.83 34.37
C GLY A 152 -31.06 24.35 33.94
N SER A 153 -31.83 25.22 33.27
CA SER A 153 -33.11 24.87 32.67
C SER A 153 -33.08 25.19 31.16
N PRO A 154 -32.72 24.22 30.30
CA PRO A 154 -32.42 22.81 30.62
C PRO A 154 -30.97 22.55 31.07
N CYS A 155 -30.77 21.48 31.83
CA CYS A 155 -29.48 21.04 32.34
C CYS A 155 -28.64 20.40 31.24
N ARG A 156 -27.30 20.48 31.33
CA ARG A 156 -26.39 19.79 30.41
C ARG A 156 -25.40 18.91 31.15
N ALA A 157 -25.20 17.69 30.66
CA ALA A 157 -24.21 16.77 31.21
C ALA A 157 -23.32 16.20 30.10
N GLY A 158 -22.05 15.97 30.41
CA GLY A 158 -21.12 15.22 29.59
C GLY A 158 -20.80 13.89 30.23
N LEU A 159 -20.94 12.83 29.46
CA LEU A 159 -20.73 11.46 29.91
C LEU A 159 -19.61 10.82 29.10
N GLU A 160 -18.85 9.95 29.74
CA GLU A 160 -17.80 9.11 29.16
C GLU A 160 -18.25 7.65 29.20
N PHE A 161 -18.12 6.93 28.09
CA PHE A 161 -18.46 5.51 28.05
C PHE A 161 -17.44 4.70 28.85
N VAL A 162 -17.92 3.69 29.58
CA VAL A 162 -17.12 2.79 30.41
C VAL A 162 -17.27 1.37 29.88
N ASP A 163 -16.19 0.59 29.87
CA ASP A 163 -16.16 -0.81 29.45
C ASP A 163 -16.68 -1.05 28.01
N LEU A 164 -16.30 -0.18 27.07
CA LEU A 164 -16.65 -0.28 25.65
C LEU A 164 -16.23 -1.62 25.03
N THR A 165 -17.20 -2.41 24.59
CA THR A 165 -16.97 -3.61 23.80
C THR A 165 -16.72 -3.27 22.32
N ALA A 166 -16.03 -4.16 21.59
CA ALA A 166 -15.82 -4.00 20.16
C ALA A 166 -17.13 -3.92 19.35
N ALA A 167 -18.23 -4.51 19.85
CA ALA A 167 -19.53 -4.43 19.19
C ALA A 167 -20.18 -3.06 19.34
N GLN A 168 -20.19 -2.51 20.56
CA GLN A 168 -20.66 -1.15 20.86
C GLN A 168 -19.85 -0.09 20.11
N ASP A 169 -18.54 -0.26 20.05
CA ASP A 169 -17.65 0.65 19.35
C ASP A 169 -17.89 0.64 17.82
N ARG A 170 -18.12 -0.53 17.22
CA ARG A 170 -18.55 -0.64 15.81
C ARG A 170 -19.91 0.01 15.58
N TRP A 171 -20.85 -0.13 16.51
CA TRP A 171 -22.16 0.48 16.41
C TRP A 171 -22.06 2.02 16.47
N LEU A 172 -21.28 2.57 17.40
CA LEU A 172 -20.98 4.01 17.46
C LEU A 172 -20.35 4.52 16.17
N ALA A 173 -19.38 3.78 15.62
CA ALA A 173 -18.77 4.13 14.35
C ALA A 173 -19.83 4.19 13.24
N ALA A 174 -20.75 3.23 13.16
CA ALA A 174 -21.83 3.23 12.17
C ALA A 174 -22.77 4.43 12.30
N CYS A 175 -23.14 4.84 13.51
CA CYS A 175 -23.96 6.03 13.74
C CYS A 175 -23.25 7.32 13.33
N VAL A 176 -21.96 7.44 13.64
CA VAL A 176 -21.11 8.56 13.17
C VAL A 176 -21.02 8.56 11.64
N MET A 177 -20.96 7.40 11.00
CA MET A 177 -20.94 7.31 9.54
C MET A 177 -22.24 7.79 8.89
N GLU A 178 -23.40 7.43 9.45
CA GLU A 178 -24.69 7.90 8.96
C GLU A 178 -24.85 9.42 9.11
N LEU A 179 -24.30 9.99 10.20
CA LEU A 179 -24.21 11.43 10.39
C LEU A 179 -23.43 12.13 9.29
N LEU A 180 -22.23 11.62 8.98
CA LEU A 180 -21.39 12.16 7.91
C LEU A 180 -22.06 12.02 6.54
N ARG A 181 -22.77 10.91 6.31
CA ARG A 181 -23.55 10.69 5.09
C ARG A 181 -24.66 11.73 4.94
N ARG A 182 -25.41 12.02 6.01
CA ARG A 182 -26.50 13.02 6.02
C ARG A 182 -26.01 14.45 5.87
N ALA A 183 -24.91 14.79 6.53
CA ALA A 183 -24.26 16.09 6.35
C ALA A 183 -23.81 16.33 4.89
N GLY A 184 -23.65 15.25 4.10
CA GLY A 184 -23.38 15.31 2.66
C GLY A 184 -24.58 15.15 1.73
N ALA A 185 -25.82 15.05 2.24
CA ALA A 185 -26.99 14.62 1.44
C ALA A 185 -27.70 15.73 0.63
N GLU A 186 -27.32 17.01 0.79
CA GLU A 186 -27.71 18.06 -0.17
C GLU A 186 -26.72 18.09 -1.34
N GLY A 187 -26.81 17.12 -2.26
CA GLY A 187 -25.93 17.07 -3.43
C GLY A 187 -26.17 15.89 -4.36
N LEU A 188 -25.78 16.05 -5.63
CA LEU A 188 -25.77 14.98 -6.63
C LEU A 188 -24.88 13.81 -6.15
N PRO A 189 -25.22 12.54 -6.47
CA PRO A 189 -24.41 11.40 -6.09
C PRO A 189 -22.99 11.52 -6.68
N ALA A 190 -21.99 11.56 -5.80
CA ALA A 190 -20.59 11.62 -6.18
C ALA A 190 -19.94 10.23 -6.01
N ALA A 191 -19.22 9.77 -7.03
CA ALA A 191 -18.44 8.52 -6.96
C ALA A 191 -17.26 8.61 -5.98
N VAL A 192 -16.84 9.83 -5.61
CA VAL A 192 -15.76 10.08 -4.65
C VAL A 192 -16.25 11.14 -3.66
N LEU A 193 -16.17 10.84 -2.36
CA LEU A 193 -16.48 11.79 -1.30
C LEU A 193 -15.25 12.64 -0.99
N LEU A 194 -15.24 13.88 -1.50
CA LEU A 194 -14.16 14.84 -1.31
C LEU A 194 -14.60 15.96 -0.36
N ARG A 195 -13.67 16.38 0.51
CA ARG A 195 -13.79 17.56 1.37
C ARG A 195 -12.49 18.33 1.34
N ARG A 196 -12.55 19.63 1.65
CA ARG A 196 -11.35 20.41 1.95
C ARG A 196 -11.03 20.24 3.43
N GLY A 197 -9.74 20.21 3.75
CA GLY A 197 -9.26 20.19 5.12
C GLY A 197 -7.92 20.90 5.27
N ARG A 198 -7.47 21.01 6.51
CA ARG A 198 -6.20 21.59 6.91
C ARG A 198 -5.41 20.60 7.75
N ALA A 199 -4.19 20.30 7.33
CA ALA A 199 -3.27 19.45 8.10
C ALA A 199 -2.90 20.17 9.41
N GLU A 200 -3.11 19.52 10.56
CA GLU A 200 -2.83 20.13 11.87
C GLU A 200 -1.57 19.53 12.49
N ARG A 201 -1.48 18.20 12.52
CA ARG A 201 -0.41 17.49 13.22
C ARG A 201 -0.02 16.22 12.48
N CYS A 202 1.28 16.02 12.31
CA CYS A 202 1.80 14.73 11.83
C CYS A 202 1.65 13.68 12.94
N VAL A 203 0.96 12.59 12.63
CA VAL A 203 0.74 11.45 13.53
C VAL A 203 1.90 10.47 13.42
N SER A 204 2.32 10.16 12.20
CA SER A 204 3.48 9.32 11.94
C SER A 204 4.04 9.60 10.55
N GLU A 205 5.33 9.31 10.38
CA GLU A 205 6.01 9.41 9.10
C GLU A 205 6.89 8.19 8.91
N ARG A 206 6.80 7.60 7.72
CA ARG A 206 7.68 6.52 7.27
C ARG A 206 7.98 6.73 5.79
N ARG A 207 8.95 6.00 5.27
CA ARG A 207 9.33 6.15 3.86
C ARG A 207 8.12 5.95 2.94
N GLY A 208 7.86 6.94 2.10
CA GLY A 208 6.78 6.89 1.11
C GLY A 208 5.38 7.20 1.65
N VAL A 209 5.22 7.62 2.91
CA VAL A 209 3.89 7.98 3.43
C VAL A 209 3.95 8.81 4.73
N GLN A 210 3.03 9.76 4.86
CA GLN A 210 2.80 10.52 6.09
C GLN A 210 1.36 10.37 6.55
N GLU A 211 1.14 10.14 7.84
CA GLU A 211 -0.19 10.15 8.47
C GLU A 211 -0.37 11.45 9.23
N TRP A 212 -1.50 12.12 9.01
CA TRP A 212 -1.80 13.45 9.53
C TRP A 212 -3.18 13.50 10.16
N GLU A 213 -3.30 14.21 11.27
CA GLU A 213 -4.58 14.75 11.72
C GLU A 213 -4.94 15.96 10.86
N VAL A 214 -6.16 15.94 10.32
CA VAL A 214 -6.67 16.94 9.39
C VAL A 214 -8.03 17.44 9.88
N ALA A 215 -8.13 18.75 10.11
CA ALA A 215 -9.41 19.41 10.38
C ALA A 215 -10.14 19.72 9.07
N LEU A 216 -11.39 19.29 8.97
CA LEU A 216 -12.30 19.55 7.86
C LEU A 216 -13.09 20.85 8.09
N ASP A 217 -13.63 21.39 6.99
CA ASP A 217 -14.37 22.67 7.02
C ASP A 217 -15.65 22.66 7.90
N ASP A 218 -16.19 21.47 8.19
CA ASP A 218 -17.36 21.28 9.07
C ASP A 218 -16.99 21.13 10.57
N GLY A 219 -15.71 21.32 10.91
CA GLY A 219 -15.18 21.20 12.26
C GLY A 219 -14.86 19.76 12.69
N THR A 220 -15.01 18.77 11.81
CA THR A 220 -14.60 17.39 12.09
C THR A 220 -13.10 17.20 11.86
N THR A 221 -12.43 16.38 12.66
CA THR A 221 -11.04 15.95 12.46
C THR A 221 -11.01 14.53 11.93
N VAL A 222 -10.13 14.21 11.00
CA VAL A 222 -9.88 12.85 10.54
C VAL A 222 -8.39 12.56 10.52
N VAL A 223 -8.01 11.28 10.62
CA VAL A 223 -6.65 10.86 10.29
C VAL A 223 -6.59 10.54 8.80
N GLY A 224 -5.71 11.23 8.08
CA GLY A 224 -5.52 11.06 6.66
C GLY A 224 -4.10 10.69 6.31
N VAL A 225 -3.93 10.09 5.14
CA VAL A 225 -2.66 9.60 4.64
C VAL A 225 -2.27 10.35 3.38
N ALA A 226 -1.05 10.90 3.38
CA ALA A 226 -0.46 11.61 2.26
C ALA A 226 0.72 10.79 1.68
N PHE A 227 0.77 10.72 0.34
CA PHE A 227 1.88 10.09 -0.38
C PHE A 227 2.77 11.18 -1.00
N PRO A 228 4.10 11.13 -0.77
CA PRO A 228 5.03 12.14 -1.27
C PRO A 228 5.13 12.18 -2.80
N GLU A 229 4.67 11.14 -3.50
CA GLU A 229 4.58 11.13 -4.96
C GLU A 229 3.58 12.14 -5.51
N PHE A 230 2.62 12.58 -4.69
CA PHE A 230 1.58 13.54 -5.09
C PHE A 230 1.91 15.00 -4.77
N GLY A 231 3.02 15.27 -4.09
CA GLY A 231 3.40 16.63 -3.75
C GLY A 231 4.52 16.71 -2.71
N PRO A 232 4.93 17.93 -2.34
CA PRO A 232 5.90 18.10 -1.25
C PRO A 232 5.36 17.48 0.06
N PRO A 233 6.25 17.09 0.99
CA PRO A 233 5.85 16.69 2.33
C PRO A 233 4.93 17.74 2.96
N LEU A 234 3.84 17.29 3.57
CA LEU A 234 2.89 18.20 4.20
C LEU A 234 3.52 18.88 5.42
N SER A 235 3.06 20.09 5.70
CA SER A 235 3.37 20.87 6.89
C SER A 235 2.08 21.23 7.64
N ALA A 236 2.20 21.50 8.94
CA ALA A 236 1.07 22.00 9.72
C ALA A 236 0.57 23.33 9.12
N GLY A 237 -0.74 23.43 8.92
CA GLY A 237 -1.39 24.54 8.25
C GLY A 237 -1.67 24.32 6.76
N ASP A 238 -1.07 23.31 6.13
CA ASP A 238 -1.27 23.04 4.70
C ASP A 238 -2.73 22.67 4.40
N VAL A 239 -3.23 23.18 3.28
CA VAL A 239 -4.57 22.89 2.81
C VAL A 239 -4.54 21.66 1.91
N VAL A 240 -5.43 20.71 2.19
CA VAL A 240 -5.51 19.43 1.50
C VAL A 240 -6.93 19.15 1.02
N LEU A 241 -7.02 18.41 -0.07
CA LEU A 241 -8.23 17.71 -0.47
C LEU A 241 -8.23 16.34 0.22
N VAL A 242 -9.32 16.05 0.90
CA VAL A 242 -9.50 14.87 1.73
C VAL A 242 -10.50 13.95 1.06
N ASN A 243 -10.04 12.78 0.65
CA ASN A 243 -10.87 11.70 0.15
C ASN A 243 -11.33 10.82 1.32
N LEU A 244 -12.63 10.93 1.62
CA LEU A 244 -13.30 10.23 2.71
C LEU A 244 -14.05 8.97 2.22
N THR A 245 -13.92 8.59 0.95
CA THR A 245 -14.73 7.52 0.35
C THR A 245 -14.58 6.18 1.08
N ALA A 246 -13.35 5.80 1.45
CA ALA A 246 -13.10 4.54 2.15
C ALA A 246 -13.71 4.54 3.57
N ILE A 247 -13.66 5.69 4.26
CA ILE A 247 -14.30 5.89 5.56
C ILE A 247 -15.82 5.82 5.38
N ALA A 248 -16.38 6.57 4.42
CA ALA A 248 -17.81 6.60 4.08
C ALA A 248 -18.41 5.22 3.82
N LEU A 249 -17.64 4.35 3.16
CA LEU A 249 -18.04 2.98 2.83
C LEU A 249 -17.71 1.96 3.93
N GLY A 250 -17.04 2.36 5.02
CA GLY A 250 -16.63 1.45 6.10
C GLY A 250 -15.73 0.31 5.63
N LEU A 251 -14.83 0.57 4.66
CA LEU A 251 -13.95 -0.47 4.11
C LEU A 251 -12.92 -0.94 5.16
N GLY A 252 -12.20 -2.03 4.87
CA GLY A 252 -11.19 -2.58 5.80
C GLY A 252 -10.03 -1.63 6.16
N THR A 253 -9.85 -0.53 5.41
CA THR A 253 -8.96 0.60 5.71
C THR A 253 -9.70 1.78 6.37
N GLY A 254 -10.88 1.52 6.94
CA GLY A 254 -11.98 2.47 7.14
C GLY A 254 -11.79 3.53 8.20
N ASP A 255 -10.60 3.67 8.76
CA ASP A 255 -10.25 4.70 9.74
C ASP A 255 -9.23 5.72 9.19
N ARG A 256 -8.90 5.66 7.89
CA ARG A 256 -7.99 6.60 7.23
C ARG A 256 -8.60 7.23 5.99
N ALA A 257 -8.45 8.56 5.90
CA ALA A 257 -8.72 9.33 4.70
C ALA A 257 -7.47 9.33 3.79
N PHE A 258 -7.63 9.73 2.53
CA PHE A 258 -6.49 9.95 1.62
C PHE A 258 -6.37 11.43 1.29
N LEU A 259 -5.16 11.96 1.47
CA LEU A 259 -4.86 13.39 1.39
C LEU A 259 -4.14 13.70 0.10
N LEU A 260 -4.57 14.79 -0.53
CA LEU A 260 -3.92 15.38 -1.70
C LEU A 260 -3.64 16.86 -1.40
N PRO A 261 -2.38 17.32 -1.43
CA PRO A 261 -2.10 18.76 -1.36
C PRO A 261 -2.74 19.47 -2.58
N ILE A 262 -3.45 20.57 -2.34
CA ILE A 262 -4.11 21.34 -3.42
C ILE A 262 -3.32 22.56 -3.87
N GLU A 263 -2.36 23.01 -3.05
CA GLU A 263 -1.54 24.16 -3.37
C GLU A 263 -0.22 23.68 -4.01
N PRO A 264 0.05 24.03 -5.28
CA PRO A 264 1.32 23.69 -5.89
C PRO A 264 2.45 24.44 -5.16
N PRO A 265 3.61 23.81 -4.89
CA PRO A 265 4.70 24.51 -4.25
C PRO A 265 5.17 25.67 -5.15
N PRO A 266 5.44 26.86 -4.58
CA PRO A 266 5.77 28.07 -5.35
C PRO A 266 6.98 27.93 -6.29
N THR A 267 7.83 26.93 -6.03
CA THR A 267 9.10 26.70 -6.70
C THR A 267 9.20 25.34 -7.41
N ALA A 268 8.08 24.63 -7.63
CA ALA A 268 8.10 23.35 -8.32
C ALA A 268 8.62 23.51 -9.76
N ARG A 269 9.70 22.80 -10.09
CA ARG A 269 10.20 22.68 -11.47
C ARG A 269 9.85 21.29 -11.99
N PHE A 270 9.27 21.24 -13.19
CA PHE A 270 9.09 19.98 -13.90
C PHE A 270 10.46 19.53 -14.44
N PRO A 271 11.01 18.37 -14.02
CA PRO A 271 12.41 18.04 -14.32
C PRO A 271 12.72 17.68 -15.79
N GLY A 272 11.75 17.76 -16.71
CA GLY A 272 11.96 17.41 -18.13
C GLY A 272 12.19 15.90 -18.36
N ARG A 273 12.40 15.42 -19.59
CA ARG A 273 12.44 13.97 -19.90
C ARG A 273 13.53 13.17 -19.19
N GLU A 274 14.61 13.83 -18.77
CA GLU A 274 15.79 13.22 -18.14
C GLU A 274 15.50 12.50 -16.82
N ALA A 275 14.44 12.86 -16.08
CA ALA A 275 14.07 12.21 -14.82
C ALA A 275 13.05 11.05 -14.98
N GLY A 276 13.06 10.36 -16.13
CA GLY A 276 12.19 9.22 -16.44
C GLY A 276 10.93 9.57 -17.22
N HIS A 277 10.54 8.73 -18.19
CA HIS A 277 9.40 9.03 -19.07
C HIS A 277 8.18 8.12 -18.84
N GLN A 278 8.29 7.14 -17.94
CA GLN A 278 7.14 6.32 -17.57
C GLN A 278 6.17 7.07 -16.66
N LEU A 279 4.90 6.65 -16.74
CA LEU A 279 3.80 7.20 -15.95
C LEU A 279 3.12 6.11 -15.13
N LYS A 280 2.82 6.44 -13.87
CA LYS A 280 1.95 5.68 -12.97
C LYS A 280 0.63 6.41 -12.82
N LEU A 281 -0.43 5.68 -12.45
CA LEU A 281 -1.81 6.20 -12.40
C LEU A 281 -2.23 6.88 -13.71
N ARG A 282 -1.88 6.27 -14.85
CA ARG A 282 -1.97 6.86 -16.19
C ARG A 282 -3.37 7.38 -16.50
N TYR A 283 -3.44 8.58 -17.10
CA TYR A 283 -4.69 9.25 -17.53
C TYR A 283 -5.68 9.57 -16.40
N THR A 284 -5.22 9.58 -15.15
CA THR A 284 -5.95 10.16 -14.02
C THR A 284 -5.39 11.55 -13.68
N PRO A 285 -6.13 12.39 -12.93
CA PRO A 285 -5.58 13.65 -12.39
C PRO A 285 -4.36 13.47 -11.48
N LEU A 286 -4.11 12.25 -10.98
CA LEU A 286 -2.98 11.91 -10.11
C LEU A 286 -1.83 11.24 -10.88
N GLN A 287 -1.89 11.21 -12.21
CA GLN A 287 -0.79 10.66 -13.00
C GLN A 287 0.50 11.40 -12.69
N HIS A 288 1.54 10.65 -12.43
CA HIS A 288 2.87 11.20 -12.15
C HIS A 288 3.92 10.36 -12.84
N ARG A 289 5.05 11.02 -13.08
CA ARG A 289 6.20 10.42 -13.72
C ARG A 289 6.98 9.57 -12.73
N VAL A 290 7.66 8.57 -13.27
CA VAL A 290 8.68 7.81 -12.56
C VAL A 290 9.88 7.55 -13.48
N MET A 291 11.05 7.33 -12.88
CA MET A 291 12.19 6.71 -13.55
C MET A 291 12.06 5.21 -13.39
N ALA A 292 11.59 4.54 -14.44
CA ALA A 292 11.54 3.09 -14.46
C ALA A 292 12.93 2.52 -14.76
N LEU A 293 13.18 1.29 -14.32
CA LEU A 293 14.46 0.60 -14.53
C LEU A 293 14.81 0.49 -16.02
N GLU A 294 13.79 0.35 -16.86
CA GLU A 294 13.91 0.18 -18.31
C GLU A 294 14.02 1.51 -19.08
N ASP A 295 13.86 2.67 -18.40
CA ASP A 295 13.87 3.96 -19.08
C ASP A 295 15.21 4.18 -19.80
N PRO A 296 15.23 4.61 -21.08
CA PRO A 296 16.45 4.89 -21.84
C PRO A 296 17.39 5.95 -21.23
N ALA A 297 16.84 6.85 -20.40
CA ALA A 297 17.62 7.83 -19.66
C ALA A 297 18.16 7.28 -18.31
N GLY A 298 17.72 6.08 -17.93
CA GLY A 298 18.07 5.42 -16.69
C GLY A 298 19.39 4.66 -16.79
N PRO A 299 20.08 4.45 -15.64
CA PRO A 299 21.41 3.84 -15.60
C PRO A 299 21.41 2.34 -15.91
N TYR A 300 20.25 1.68 -15.94
CA TYR A 300 20.13 0.23 -16.10
C TYR A 300 19.59 -0.18 -17.48
N HIS A 301 19.34 0.79 -18.37
CA HIS A 301 18.72 0.52 -19.68
C HIS A 301 19.53 -0.47 -20.51
N GLU A 302 20.82 -0.22 -20.71
CA GLU A 302 21.70 -1.08 -21.54
C GLU A 302 21.76 -2.52 -21.01
N LEU A 303 21.72 -2.68 -19.68
CA LEU A 303 21.73 -3.99 -19.03
C LEU A 303 20.41 -4.74 -19.27
N LEU A 304 19.27 -4.04 -19.16
CA LEU A 304 17.94 -4.62 -19.35
C LEU A 304 17.53 -4.78 -20.81
N GLU A 305 18.18 -4.08 -21.74
CA GLU A 305 18.01 -4.30 -23.17
C GLU A 305 18.46 -5.71 -23.59
N GLN A 306 19.45 -6.27 -22.88
CA GLN A 306 20.06 -7.56 -23.20
C GLN A 306 19.55 -8.70 -22.31
N ALA A 307 19.20 -8.41 -21.06
CA ALA A 307 18.76 -9.43 -20.11
C ALA A 307 17.29 -9.81 -20.33
N THR A 308 17.03 -11.11 -20.48
CA THR A 308 15.67 -11.64 -20.69
C THR A 308 15.34 -12.86 -19.83
N GLU A 309 16.27 -13.32 -18.98
CA GLU A 309 16.15 -14.55 -18.21
C GLU A 309 16.37 -14.34 -16.71
N LEU A 310 15.95 -15.31 -15.91
CA LEU A 310 16.09 -15.33 -14.46
C LEU A 310 17.15 -16.34 -13.96
N ASP A 311 17.84 -17.05 -14.85
CA ASP A 311 18.90 -18.02 -14.50
C ASP A 311 18.49 -19.03 -13.40
N GLY A 312 17.25 -19.49 -13.40
CA GLY A 312 16.75 -20.43 -12.39
C GLY A 312 16.45 -19.83 -11.02
N VAL A 313 16.47 -18.50 -10.84
CA VAL A 313 16.14 -17.85 -9.56
C VAL A 313 14.75 -18.27 -9.05
N PRO A 314 14.62 -18.64 -7.77
CA PRO A 314 13.31 -18.92 -7.15
C PRO A 314 12.45 -17.67 -7.05
N VAL A 315 11.23 -17.79 -7.57
CA VAL A 315 10.21 -16.74 -7.53
C VAL A 315 9.02 -17.21 -6.72
N VAL A 316 8.86 -16.65 -5.51
CA VAL A 316 7.78 -16.96 -4.56
C VAL A 316 6.58 -16.07 -4.86
N CYS A 317 5.54 -16.64 -5.45
CA CYS A 317 4.30 -15.97 -5.82
C CYS A 317 3.24 -16.19 -4.74
N ALA A 318 2.78 -15.12 -4.09
CA ALA A 318 1.76 -15.18 -3.05
C ALA A 318 0.48 -14.43 -3.46
N GLU A 319 -0.68 -14.98 -3.09
CA GLU A 319 -1.96 -14.30 -3.31
C GLU A 319 -2.09 -13.06 -2.42
N LEU A 320 -1.61 -13.12 -1.17
CA LEU A 320 -1.80 -12.06 -0.19
C LEU A 320 -0.49 -11.42 0.24
N HIS A 321 -0.58 -10.12 0.52
CA HIS A 321 0.54 -9.33 1.03
C HIS A 321 1.11 -9.87 2.36
N SER A 322 0.25 -10.36 3.26
CA SER A 322 0.69 -10.96 4.53
C SER A 322 1.37 -12.32 4.35
N GLN A 323 1.00 -13.10 3.33
CA GLN A 323 1.72 -14.33 2.97
C GLN A 323 3.13 -14.00 2.46
N MET A 324 3.27 -12.97 1.63
CA MET A 324 4.58 -12.50 1.18
C MET A 324 5.47 -12.13 2.36
N ALA A 325 4.97 -11.33 3.31
CA ALA A 325 5.75 -10.94 4.48
C ALA A 325 6.21 -12.14 5.31
N ALA A 326 5.30 -13.11 5.54
CA ALA A 326 5.64 -14.34 6.27
C ALA A 326 6.68 -15.19 5.52
N ALA A 327 6.57 -15.31 4.20
CA ALA A 327 7.54 -16.04 3.38
C ALA A 327 8.93 -15.37 3.39
N VAL A 328 8.99 -14.03 3.32
CA VAL A 328 10.25 -13.27 3.44
C VAL A 328 10.89 -13.51 4.81
N ILE A 329 10.10 -13.43 5.89
CA ILE A 329 10.60 -13.66 7.26
C ILE A 329 11.19 -15.07 7.39
N ALA A 330 10.49 -16.08 6.88
CA ALA A 330 10.94 -17.47 6.91
C ALA A 330 12.20 -17.68 6.05
N ALA A 331 12.26 -17.09 4.86
CA ALA A 331 13.43 -17.17 4.00
C ALA A 331 14.67 -16.52 4.65
N HIS A 332 14.51 -15.33 5.22
CA HIS A 332 15.59 -14.62 5.93
C HIS A 332 16.05 -15.40 7.18
N ALA A 333 15.12 -15.98 7.95
CA ALA A 333 15.45 -16.82 9.10
C ALA A 333 16.19 -18.12 8.69
N THR A 334 15.93 -18.61 7.48
CA THR A 334 16.61 -19.79 6.93
C THR A 334 18.02 -19.43 6.44
N ALA A 335 18.17 -18.29 5.77
CA ALA A 335 19.44 -17.86 5.19
C ALA A 335 19.52 -16.33 5.09
N ALA A 336 19.97 -15.67 6.16
CA ALA A 336 20.05 -14.22 6.25
C ALA A 336 21.02 -13.57 5.23
N ARG A 337 21.93 -14.34 4.64
CA ARG A 337 22.88 -13.86 3.62
C ARG A 337 22.26 -13.62 2.25
N LEU A 338 21.09 -14.21 1.99
CA LEU A 338 20.44 -14.12 0.68
C LEU A 338 19.88 -12.72 0.43
N ARG A 339 20.00 -12.26 -0.82
CA ARG A 339 19.43 -11.02 -1.30
C ARG A 339 17.97 -11.24 -1.68
N LEU A 340 17.08 -10.93 -0.75
CA LEU A 340 15.63 -11.06 -0.93
C LEU A 340 15.05 -9.78 -1.53
N VAL A 341 14.38 -9.87 -2.68
CA VAL A 341 13.74 -8.73 -3.36
C VAL A 341 12.24 -8.95 -3.45
N TYR A 342 11.45 -7.90 -3.18
CA TYR A 342 10.00 -7.94 -3.30
C TYR A 342 9.52 -7.14 -4.52
N VAL A 343 8.75 -7.78 -5.39
CA VAL A 343 8.06 -7.16 -6.53
C VAL A 343 6.57 -7.04 -6.21
N MET A 344 6.10 -5.80 -6.06
CA MET A 344 4.70 -5.50 -5.77
C MET A 344 3.88 -5.28 -7.04
N THR A 345 2.82 -6.07 -7.22
CA THR A 345 1.84 -5.92 -8.32
C THR A 345 0.70 -4.96 -7.94
N ASP A 346 -0.06 -4.53 -8.95
CA ASP A 346 -1.10 -3.51 -8.86
C ASP A 346 -2.53 -4.06 -8.64
N GLY A 347 -2.65 -5.28 -8.12
CA GLY A 347 -3.95 -5.93 -7.85
C GLY A 347 -4.71 -5.41 -6.62
N ALA A 348 -4.06 -4.63 -5.75
CA ALA A 348 -4.65 -4.05 -4.54
C ALA A 348 -4.17 -2.60 -4.33
N ALA A 349 -3.66 -2.23 -3.15
CA ALA A 349 -3.06 -0.92 -2.95
C ALA A 349 -1.95 -0.66 -3.98
N LEU A 350 -2.05 0.47 -4.68
CA LEU A 350 -1.06 0.94 -5.63
C LEU A 350 0.19 1.55 -4.97
N PRO A 351 0.08 2.41 -3.93
CA PRO A 351 1.26 2.93 -3.24
C PRO A 351 1.88 1.88 -2.31
N LEU A 352 3.16 1.56 -2.53
CA LEU A 352 3.91 0.65 -1.65
C LEU A 352 4.09 1.20 -0.24
N GLY A 353 4.23 2.53 -0.10
CA GLY A 353 4.34 3.21 1.19
C GLY A 353 3.17 2.93 2.15
N TRP A 354 2.01 2.54 1.63
CA TRP A 354 0.88 2.10 2.43
C TRP A 354 1.22 0.92 3.35
N SER A 355 2.11 0.01 2.91
CA SER A 355 2.49 -1.18 3.66
C SER A 355 3.43 -0.88 4.82
N GLN A 356 2.92 -1.03 6.05
CA GLN A 356 3.75 -1.06 7.26
C GLN A 356 4.66 -2.29 7.31
N LEU A 357 4.18 -3.45 6.81
CA LEU A 357 4.96 -4.70 6.78
C LEU A 357 6.23 -4.54 5.95
N VAL A 358 6.12 -3.99 4.74
CA VAL A 358 7.27 -3.76 3.86
C VAL A 358 8.23 -2.75 4.48
N ALA A 359 7.71 -1.66 5.05
CA ALA A 359 8.55 -0.68 5.75
C ALA A 359 9.37 -1.36 6.86
N GLN A 360 8.74 -2.20 7.68
CA GLN A 360 9.43 -2.92 8.76
C GLN A 360 10.43 -3.97 8.24
N LEU A 361 10.07 -4.73 7.21
CA LEU A 361 10.98 -5.69 6.57
C LEU A 361 12.23 -5.02 5.98
N ARG A 362 12.10 -3.79 5.47
CA ARG A 362 13.24 -2.99 4.98
C ARG A 362 14.09 -2.46 6.13
N VAL A 363 13.47 -1.95 7.20
CA VAL A 363 14.19 -1.47 8.41
C VAL A 363 14.99 -2.58 9.08
N GLU A 364 14.44 -3.79 9.17
CA GLU A 364 15.13 -4.95 9.75
C GLU A 364 16.12 -5.62 8.79
N GLY A 365 16.30 -5.09 7.58
CA GLY A 365 17.23 -5.65 6.58
C GLY A 365 16.80 -6.99 5.98
N ARG A 366 15.56 -7.45 6.22
CA ARG A 366 15.05 -8.72 5.68
C ARG A 366 14.73 -8.66 4.20
N LEU A 367 14.41 -7.47 3.67
CA LEU A 367 14.34 -7.21 2.23
C LEU A 367 15.52 -6.33 1.83
N ALA A 368 16.21 -6.71 0.76
CA ALA A 368 17.30 -5.92 0.18
C ALA A 368 16.77 -4.73 -0.62
N ALA A 369 15.68 -4.94 -1.37
CA ALA A 369 15.05 -3.91 -2.20
C ALA A 369 13.58 -4.25 -2.52
N THR A 370 12.82 -3.25 -2.98
CA THR A 370 11.48 -3.41 -3.53
C THR A 370 11.35 -2.86 -4.94
N ILE A 371 10.54 -3.50 -5.77
CA ILE A 371 10.19 -3.02 -7.12
C ILE A 371 8.68 -2.94 -7.22
N THR A 372 8.14 -1.81 -7.66
CA THR A 372 6.71 -1.68 -8.00
C THR A 372 6.50 -1.79 -9.49
N THR A 373 5.49 -2.56 -9.91
CA THR A 373 5.23 -2.82 -11.33
C THR A 373 3.79 -2.49 -11.74
N GLY A 374 3.55 -2.38 -13.05
CA GLY A 374 2.25 -1.98 -13.58
C GLY A 374 1.91 -0.56 -13.15
N GLN A 375 0.79 -0.37 -12.45
CA GLN A 375 0.35 0.92 -11.90
C GLN A 375 0.64 1.10 -10.40
N ALA A 376 1.23 0.11 -9.74
CA ALA A 376 1.79 0.29 -8.41
C ALA A 376 3.02 1.22 -8.46
N PHE A 377 3.27 1.94 -7.38
CA PHE A 377 4.33 2.95 -7.29
C PHE A 377 4.88 3.09 -5.86
N GLY A 378 6.01 3.77 -5.71
CA GLY A 378 6.68 4.06 -4.44
C GLY A 378 7.66 2.98 -3.97
N GLY A 379 8.08 2.08 -4.87
CA GLY A 379 9.15 1.10 -4.60
C GLY A 379 10.54 1.74 -4.49
N ASP A 380 11.55 0.95 -4.08
CA ASP A 380 12.96 1.35 -4.25
C ASP A 380 13.26 1.60 -5.75
N PHE A 381 12.62 0.80 -6.60
CA PHE A 381 12.66 0.93 -8.04
C PHE A 381 11.26 0.77 -8.65
N GLU A 382 11.11 1.30 -9.86
CA GLU A 382 9.88 1.23 -10.63
C GLU A 382 10.13 0.40 -11.89
N ALA A 383 9.17 -0.43 -12.28
CA ALA A 383 9.20 -1.19 -13.52
C ALA A 383 7.90 -1.01 -14.29
N ILE A 384 7.97 -1.16 -15.61
CA ILE A 384 6.81 -1.04 -16.50
C ILE A 384 5.89 -2.26 -16.32
N SER A 385 6.47 -3.46 -16.30
CA SER A 385 5.75 -4.74 -16.33
C SER A 385 6.35 -5.75 -15.36
N LEU A 386 5.57 -6.77 -14.99
CA LEU A 386 6.02 -7.80 -14.07
C LEU A 386 7.23 -8.58 -14.63
N PRO A 387 7.24 -9.03 -15.90
CA PRO A 387 8.40 -9.71 -16.47
C PRO A 387 9.69 -8.90 -16.36
N SER A 388 9.62 -7.60 -16.68
CA SER A 388 10.79 -6.73 -16.61
C SER A 388 11.25 -6.49 -15.16
N ALA A 389 10.31 -6.35 -14.22
CA ALA A 389 10.63 -6.25 -12.79
C ALA A 389 11.37 -7.51 -12.29
N LEU A 390 10.97 -8.70 -12.73
CA LEU A 390 11.64 -9.96 -12.36
C LEU A 390 13.08 -10.00 -12.91
N VAL A 391 13.25 -9.72 -14.20
CA VAL A 391 14.58 -9.68 -14.85
C VAL A 391 15.48 -8.66 -14.16
N ALA A 392 14.96 -7.49 -13.81
CA ALA A 392 15.74 -6.46 -13.12
C ALA A 392 16.06 -6.85 -11.66
N ALA A 393 15.15 -7.51 -10.95
CA ALA A 393 15.45 -8.04 -9.62
C ALA A 393 16.64 -9.00 -9.66
N ARG A 394 16.72 -9.87 -10.68
CA ARG A 394 17.89 -10.73 -10.89
C ARG A 394 19.12 -9.94 -11.35
N THR A 395 19.03 -9.31 -12.51
CA THR A 395 20.19 -8.79 -13.24
C THR A 395 20.77 -7.52 -12.62
N VAL A 396 19.91 -6.61 -12.16
CA VAL A 396 20.32 -5.31 -11.58
C VAL A 396 20.55 -5.43 -10.09
N LEU A 397 19.66 -6.13 -9.38
CA LEU A 397 19.68 -6.19 -7.91
C LEU A 397 20.35 -7.45 -7.37
N GLY A 398 20.74 -8.40 -8.22
CA GLY A 398 21.39 -9.65 -7.81
C GLY A 398 20.53 -10.46 -6.85
N ALA A 399 19.21 -10.51 -7.07
CA ALA A 399 18.30 -11.25 -6.21
C ALA A 399 18.64 -12.74 -6.22
N ASP A 400 18.64 -13.33 -5.02
CA ASP A 400 18.75 -14.77 -4.82
C ASP A 400 17.39 -15.42 -4.67
N VAL A 401 16.41 -14.65 -4.18
CA VAL A 401 15.00 -15.02 -4.12
C VAL A 401 14.17 -13.78 -4.42
N ILE A 402 13.20 -13.94 -5.31
CA ILE A 402 12.24 -12.89 -5.66
C ILE A 402 10.88 -13.25 -5.07
N PHE A 403 10.25 -12.32 -4.36
CA PHE A 403 8.89 -12.47 -3.86
C PHE A 403 7.95 -11.61 -4.69
N VAL A 404 6.82 -12.16 -5.13
CA VAL A 404 5.81 -11.45 -5.91
C VAL A 404 4.47 -11.55 -5.21
N ALA A 405 3.86 -10.41 -4.94
CA ALA A 405 2.51 -10.32 -4.41
C ALA A 405 1.95 -8.91 -4.61
N GLN A 406 0.63 -8.79 -4.63
CA GLN A 406 -0.04 -7.50 -4.53
C GLN A 406 0.25 -6.77 -3.21
N GLY A 407 -0.01 -5.46 -3.17
CA GLY A 407 0.01 -4.65 -1.95
C GLY A 407 -1.11 -5.01 -0.96
N PRO A 408 -1.19 -4.31 0.19
CA PRO A 408 -2.29 -4.48 1.15
C PRO A 408 -3.67 -4.20 0.55
N GLY A 409 -4.72 -4.80 1.10
CA GLY A 409 -6.11 -4.52 0.70
C GLY A 409 -6.63 -5.40 -0.45
N ASN A 410 -6.41 -6.72 -0.39
CA ASN A 410 -6.92 -7.66 -1.39
C ASN A 410 -8.42 -7.46 -1.69
N ALA A 411 -8.75 -7.31 -2.97
CA ALA A 411 -10.13 -7.21 -3.44
C ALA A 411 -10.78 -8.60 -3.57
N GLY A 412 -12.06 -8.70 -3.24
CA GLY A 412 -12.81 -9.94 -3.36
C GLY A 412 -14.32 -9.67 -3.34
N SER A 413 -15.04 -10.21 -4.31
CA SER A 413 -16.51 -10.13 -4.40
C SER A 413 -17.21 -11.39 -3.89
N GLY A 414 -16.46 -12.46 -3.59
CA GLY A 414 -16.98 -13.78 -3.24
C GLY A 414 -17.40 -14.63 -4.44
N THR A 415 -17.27 -14.12 -5.67
CA THR A 415 -17.44 -14.93 -6.89
C THR A 415 -16.16 -15.72 -7.19
N ALA A 416 -16.28 -16.79 -7.98
CA ALA A 416 -15.19 -17.73 -8.24
C ALA A 416 -13.93 -17.11 -8.86
N LEU A 417 -14.04 -15.99 -9.58
CA LEU A 417 -12.92 -15.30 -10.23
C LEU A 417 -12.77 -13.84 -9.80
N GLY A 418 -13.71 -13.31 -9.02
CA GLY A 418 -13.76 -11.91 -8.63
C GLY A 418 -12.88 -11.60 -7.43
N PHE A 419 -11.60 -11.95 -7.49
CA PHE A 419 -10.61 -11.62 -6.46
C PHE A 419 -9.25 -11.30 -7.07
N SER A 420 -8.51 -10.38 -6.45
CA SER A 420 -7.23 -9.89 -6.99
C SER A 420 -6.07 -10.88 -6.83
N GLY A 421 -6.19 -11.86 -5.92
CA GLY A 421 -5.23 -12.96 -5.77
C GLY A 421 -5.06 -13.85 -7.01
N THR A 422 -5.92 -13.70 -8.03
CA THR A 422 -5.73 -14.35 -9.35
C THR A 422 -4.41 -13.96 -10.01
N GLN A 423 -3.85 -12.78 -9.71
CA GLN A 423 -2.53 -12.33 -10.18
C GLN A 423 -1.37 -13.25 -9.74
N GLN A 424 -1.58 -14.14 -8.76
CA GLN A 424 -0.59 -15.17 -8.44
C GLN A 424 -0.32 -16.07 -9.66
N ALA A 425 -1.33 -16.39 -10.48
CA ALA A 425 -1.14 -17.16 -11.71
C ALA A 425 -0.23 -16.41 -12.70
N ASP A 426 -0.49 -15.11 -12.93
CA ASP A 426 0.32 -14.28 -13.83
C ASP A 426 1.80 -14.24 -13.39
N ALA A 427 2.05 -14.17 -12.08
CA ALA A 427 3.39 -14.19 -11.53
C ALA A 427 4.08 -15.55 -11.71
N LEU A 428 3.35 -16.66 -11.51
CA LEU A 428 3.87 -18.00 -11.78
C LEU A 428 4.20 -18.21 -13.27
N HIS A 429 3.33 -17.73 -14.17
CA HIS A 429 3.59 -17.80 -15.61
C HIS A 429 4.80 -16.95 -16.00
N ALA A 430 4.93 -15.73 -15.49
CA ALA A 430 6.06 -14.86 -15.77
C ALA A 430 7.38 -15.48 -15.29
N ALA A 431 7.41 -16.03 -14.08
CA ALA A 431 8.59 -16.73 -13.56
C ALA A 431 8.98 -17.92 -14.45
N ALA A 432 8.01 -18.75 -14.84
CA ALA A 432 8.26 -19.90 -15.71
C ALA A 432 8.74 -19.48 -17.12
N ALA A 433 8.11 -18.47 -17.71
CA ALA A 433 8.41 -18.00 -19.06
C ALA A 433 9.81 -17.39 -19.18
N LEU A 434 10.35 -16.85 -18.09
CA LEU A 434 11.68 -16.23 -18.03
C LEU A 434 12.77 -17.19 -17.51
N GLY A 435 12.48 -18.50 -17.42
CA GLY A 435 13.46 -19.49 -16.97
C GLY A 435 13.79 -19.45 -15.46
N GLY A 436 12.91 -18.87 -14.64
CA GLY A 436 12.99 -18.95 -13.18
C GLY A 436 12.32 -20.20 -12.61
N GLN A 437 12.34 -20.35 -11.29
CA GLN A 437 11.59 -21.41 -10.60
C GLN A 437 10.29 -20.85 -9.99
N PRO A 438 9.12 -21.15 -10.59
CA PRO A 438 7.84 -20.70 -10.06
C PRO A 438 7.45 -21.45 -8.78
N ILE A 439 7.36 -20.73 -7.66
CA ILE A 439 6.98 -21.27 -6.35
C ILE A 439 5.67 -20.63 -5.91
N ALA A 440 4.61 -21.42 -5.75
CA ALA A 440 3.31 -20.94 -5.32
C ALA A 440 3.14 -21.04 -3.80
N VAL A 441 2.74 -19.94 -3.17
CA VAL A 441 2.33 -19.94 -1.77
C VAL A 441 0.86 -20.36 -1.67
N VAL A 442 0.59 -21.44 -0.95
CA VAL A 442 -0.78 -21.91 -0.70
C VAL A 442 -1.46 -21.01 0.34
N ARG A 443 -2.67 -20.55 0.02
CA ARG A 443 -3.57 -19.96 1.01
C ARG A 443 -4.39 -21.07 1.66
N ALA A 444 -4.15 -21.28 2.94
CA ALA A 444 -4.94 -22.18 3.78
C ALA A 444 -5.25 -21.52 5.13
N SER A 445 -6.28 -21.99 5.82
CA SER A 445 -6.65 -21.48 7.14
C SER A 445 -7.11 -22.61 8.05
N SER A 446 -6.66 -22.60 9.31
CA SER A 446 -7.20 -23.48 10.35
C SER A 446 -8.30 -22.79 11.17
N ALA A 447 -8.41 -21.46 11.06
CA ALA A 447 -9.18 -20.62 11.95
C ALA A 447 -10.22 -19.73 11.26
N ASP A 448 -10.58 -20.02 9.99
CA ASP A 448 -11.72 -19.33 9.37
C ASP A 448 -13.02 -19.70 10.11
N SER A 449 -13.82 -18.68 10.43
CA SER A 449 -15.10 -18.85 11.13
C SER A 449 -16.12 -19.61 10.28
N ARG A 450 -15.96 -19.59 8.96
CA ARG A 450 -16.78 -20.34 8.01
C ARG A 450 -16.18 -21.73 7.83
N PRO A 451 -16.87 -22.82 8.22
CA PRO A 451 -16.29 -24.17 8.18
C PRO A 451 -15.76 -24.59 6.81
N ARG A 452 -16.47 -24.19 5.75
CA ARG A 452 -16.08 -24.44 4.34
C ARG A 452 -14.79 -23.73 3.89
N HIS A 453 -14.27 -22.79 4.68
CA HIS A 453 -13.04 -22.04 4.37
C HIS A 453 -11.84 -22.52 5.21
N ARG A 454 -12.00 -23.61 5.98
CA ARG A 454 -10.89 -24.29 6.66
C ARG A 454 -10.19 -25.26 5.70
N GLY A 455 -8.88 -25.43 5.88
CA GLY A 455 -8.03 -26.16 4.93
C GLY A 455 -7.61 -25.25 3.77
N VAL A 456 -7.41 -25.85 2.59
CA VAL A 456 -6.99 -25.11 1.39
C VAL A 456 -8.11 -24.17 0.92
N SER A 457 -7.76 -22.91 0.66
CA SER A 457 -8.72 -21.92 0.17
C SER A 457 -9.18 -22.25 -1.25
N HIS A 458 -10.46 -21.99 -1.54
CA HIS A 458 -10.98 -22.04 -2.91
C HIS A 458 -10.21 -21.13 -3.87
N HIS A 459 -9.61 -20.04 -3.38
CA HIS A 459 -8.75 -19.18 -4.20
C HIS A 459 -7.54 -19.96 -4.72
N SER A 460 -6.80 -20.63 -3.83
CA SER A 460 -5.64 -21.44 -4.24
C SER A 460 -6.04 -22.62 -5.11
N LEU A 461 -7.18 -23.27 -4.86
CA LEU A 461 -7.71 -24.32 -5.75
C LEU A 461 -8.02 -23.77 -7.15
N THR A 462 -8.56 -22.56 -7.24
CA THR A 462 -8.88 -21.91 -8.51
C THR A 462 -7.62 -21.46 -9.24
N VAL A 463 -6.69 -20.81 -8.54
CA VAL A 463 -5.44 -20.31 -9.10
C VAL A 463 -4.60 -21.48 -9.61
N LEU A 464 -4.33 -22.49 -8.79
CA LEU A 464 -3.48 -23.61 -9.15
C LEU A 464 -4.20 -24.59 -10.09
N GLY A 465 -5.45 -24.94 -9.79
CA GLY A 465 -6.17 -25.95 -10.56
C GLY A 465 -6.70 -25.50 -11.91
N ARG A 466 -6.92 -24.19 -12.12
CA ARG A 466 -7.57 -23.67 -13.33
C ARG A 466 -6.78 -22.57 -14.06
N LEU A 467 -6.19 -21.63 -13.33
CA LEU A 467 -5.56 -20.44 -13.94
C LEU A 467 -4.08 -20.64 -14.24
N THR A 468 -3.40 -21.48 -13.45
CA THR A 468 -1.98 -21.77 -13.63
C THR A 468 -1.82 -22.81 -14.73
N LEU A 469 -1.05 -22.47 -15.76
CA LEU A 469 -0.90 -23.25 -17.01
C LEU A 469 0.52 -23.82 -17.16
N CYS A 470 1.40 -23.55 -16.19
CA CYS A 470 2.76 -24.04 -16.12
C CYS A 470 2.95 -24.89 -14.86
N GLY A 471 3.82 -25.90 -14.93
CA GLY A 471 4.23 -26.64 -13.74
C GLY A 471 4.86 -25.69 -12.73
N CYS A 472 4.55 -25.88 -11.45
CA CYS A 472 5.12 -25.07 -10.37
C CYS A 472 5.40 -25.91 -9.14
N ILE A 473 6.18 -25.34 -8.24
CA ILE A 473 6.52 -25.93 -6.96
C ILE A 473 5.57 -25.35 -5.92
N VAL A 474 4.94 -26.21 -5.13
CA VAL A 474 3.93 -25.84 -4.13
C VAL A 474 4.37 -26.39 -2.78
N PRO A 475 5.30 -25.73 -2.07
CA PRO A 475 5.78 -26.20 -0.79
C PRO A 475 4.68 -26.22 0.28
N LEU A 476 4.58 -27.33 1.01
CA LEU A 476 3.60 -27.54 2.06
C LEU A 476 4.31 -27.73 3.41
N PRO A 477 3.74 -27.29 4.54
CA PRO A 477 4.32 -27.57 5.85
C PRO A 477 4.33 -29.08 6.13
N ALA A 478 5.47 -29.60 6.57
CA ALA A 478 5.65 -31.01 6.94
C ALA A 478 5.18 -31.28 8.37
N GLY A 479 4.39 -32.33 8.59
CA GLY A 479 3.91 -32.76 9.91
C GLY A 479 2.54 -33.43 9.83
N GLU A 480 2.31 -34.46 10.65
CA GLU A 480 1.02 -35.19 10.70
C GLU A 480 -0.09 -34.38 11.37
N GLU A 481 0.27 -33.34 12.12
CA GLU A 481 -0.66 -32.41 12.75
C GLU A 481 -1.39 -31.49 11.75
N TYR A 482 -0.91 -31.39 10.52
CA TYR A 482 -1.52 -30.57 9.48
C TYR A 482 -2.62 -31.36 8.74
N PRO A 483 -3.72 -30.70 8.35
CA PRO A 483 -4.70 -31.34 7.48
C PRO A 483 -4.04 -31.73 6.15
N ASN A 484 -4.55 -32.76 5.47
CA ASN A 484 -4.05 -33.13 4.15
C ASN A 484 -4.33 -32.01 3.13
N LEU A 485 -3.33 -31.14 2.93
CA LEU A 485 -3.39 -30.04 1.97
C LEU A 485 -3.14 -30.51 0.54
N ARG A 486 -2.34 -31.56 0.38
CA ARG A 486 -1.91 -32.07 -0.91
C ARG A 486 -3.06 -32.65 -1.72
N GLN A 487 -3.88 -33.51 -1.10
CA GLN A 487 -4.98 -34.19 -1.78
C GLN A 487 -5.97 -33.23 -2.47
N PRO A 488 -6.52 -32.18 -1.79
CA PRO A 488 -7.43 -31.25 -2.47
C PRO A 488 -6.73 -30.42 -3.56
N LEU A 489 -5.44 -30.10 -3.40
CA LEU A 489 -4.67 -29.42 -4.44
C LEU A 489 -4.49 -30.32 -5.67
N GLU A 490 -4.02 -31.55 -5.50
CA GLU A 490 -3.87 -32.52 -6.60
C GLU A 490 -5.20 -32.79 -7.31
N ALA A 491 -6.29 -32.94 -6.55
CA ALA A 491 -7.61 -33.17 -7.11
C ALA A 491 -8.12 -31.98 -7.96
N ALA A 492 -7.73 -30.75 -7.62
CA ALA A 492 -8.08 -29.56 -8.39
C ALA A 492 -7.23 -29.41 -9.67
N CYS A 493 -6.04 -30.00 -9.71
CA CYS A 493 -5.06 -29.81 -10.79
C CYS A 493 -5.22 -30.88 -11.87
N ALA A 494 -6.17 -30.68 -12.78
CA ALA A 494 -6.48 -31.67 -13.82
C ALA A 494 -5.55 -31.63 -15.05
N THR A 495 -5.00 -30.45 -15.38
CA THR A 495 -4.31 -30.21 -16.67
C THR A 495 -2.80 -30.07 -16.54
N VAL A 496 -2.32 -29.62 -15.39
CA VAL A 496 -0.91 -29.31 -15.14
C VAL A 496 -0.46 -30.04 -13.89
N ARG A 497 0.73 -30.64 -13.95
CA ARG A 497 1.33 -31.30 -12.79
C ARG A 497 2.20 -30.31 -12.00
N HIS A 498 1.85 -30.10 -10.75
CA HIS A 498 2.68 -29.40 -9.78
C HIS A 498 3.47 -30.39 -8.93
N THR A 499 4.48 -29.88 -8.22
CA THR A 499 5.23 -30.65 -7.22
C THR A 499 4.90 -30.12 -5.83
N PHE A 500 4.80 -31.02 -4.84
CA PHE A 500 4.36 -30.68 -3.48
C PHE A 500 5.43 -31.10 -2.46
N PRO A 501 6.59 -30.42 -2.39
CA PRO A 501 7.60 -30.74 -1.40
C PRO A 501 7.10 -30.41 0.01
N GLU A 502 7.30 -31.33 0.95
CA GLU A 502 7.03 -31.11 2.37
C GLU A 502 8.22 -30.45 3.04
N VAL A 503 7.95 -29.37 3.79
CA VAL A 503 8.98 -28.50 4.37
C VAL A 503 8.75 -28.35 5.87
N PRO A 504 9.71 -28.78 6.72
CA PRO A 504 9.65 -28.51 8.15
C PRO A 504 9.72 -27.01 8.43
N VAL A 505 8.74 -26.48 9.17
CA VAL A 505 8.57 -25.03 9.40
C VAL A 505 8.84 -24.58 10.84
N GLU A 506 9.00 -25.50 11.80
CA GLU A 506 9.14 -25.14 13.21
C GLU A 506 10.35 -24.25 13.51
N ALA A 507 11.46 -24.45 12.79
CA ALA A 507 12.69 -23.70 13.02
C ALA A 507 12.54 -22.19 12.79
N VAL A 508 11.65 -21.76 11.88
CA VAL A 508 11.43 -20.34 11.57
C VAL A 508 10.25 -19.73 12.34
N TRP A 509 9.47 -20.55 13.04
CA TRP A 509 8.27 -20.12 13.76
C TRP A 509 8.53 -19.03 14.81
N PRO A 510 9.61 -19.08 15.61
CA PRO A 510 9.95 -18.00 16.54
C PRO A 510 10.20 -16.66 15.83
N ALA A 511 10.80 -16.67 14.62
CA ALA A 511 11.08 -15.45 13.86
C ALA A 511 9.81 -14.78 13.30
N LEU A 512 8.77 -15.58 13.00
CA LEU A 512 7.44 -15.08 12.62
C LEU A 512 6.72 -14.47 13.83
N ARG A 513 6.72 -15.16 14.98
CA ARG A 513 6.07 -14.70 16.22
C ARG A 513 6.66 -13.41 16.78
N SER A 514 7.99 -13.27 16.68
CA SER A 514 8.75 -12.13 17.23
C SER A 514 8.91 -10.97 16.24
N PHE A 515 8.34 -11.06 15.03
CA PHE A 515 8.40 -9.97 14.07
C PHE A 515 7.68 -8.73 14.64
N SER A 516 8.39 -7.59 14.61
CA SER A 516 7.95 -6.38 15.30
C SER A 516 6.83 -5.63 14.57
N GLY A 517 6.73 -5.80 13.25
CA GLY A 517 5.62 -5.29 12.45
C GLY A 517 4.45 -6.25 12.56
N GLU A 518 3.33 -5.83 13.13
CA GLU A 518 2.16 -6.68 13.39
C GLU A 518 1.79 -7.60 12.21
N LEU A 519 2.24 -8.87 12.27
CA LEU A 519 2.01 -9.85 11.21
C LEU A 519 0.64 -10.49 11.39
N THR A 520 -0.36 -9.93 10.72
CA THR A 520 -1.74 -10.40 10.79
C THR A 520 -2.34 -10.69 9.41
N THR A 521 -3.37 -11.53 9.41
CA THR A 521 -4.21 -11.83 8.25
C THR A 521 -5.68 -11.80 8.67
N MET A 522 -6.45 -10.89 8.09
CA MET A 522 -7.84 -10.66 8.51
C MET A 522 -7.96 -10.44 10.03
N GLY A 523 -7.03 -9.69 10.62
CA GLY A 523 -6.96 -9.42 12.05
C GLY A 523 -6.43 -10.55 12.94
N ARG A 524 -6.04 -11.70 12.35
CA ARG A 524 -5.52 -12.86 13.09
C ARG A 524 -4.01 -12.96 13.00
N ARG A 525 -3.33 -13.18 14.13
CA ARG A 525 -1.89 -13.39 14.29
C ARG A 525 -1.47 -14.82 13.96
N CYS A 526 -0.16 -15.07 13.98
CA CYS A 526 0.43 -16.39 13.72
C CYS A 526 -0.18 -17.52 14.56
N ASP A 527 -0.44 -17.28 15.85
CA ASP A 527 -0.99 -18.30 16.75
C ASP A 527 -2.49 -18.51 16.58
N GLU A 528 -3.19 -17.54 16.01
CA GLU A 528 -4.62 -17.59 15.78
C GLU A 528 -4.96 -18.30 14.46
N ASP A 529 -4.13 -18.18 13.42
CA ASP A 529 -4.30 -18.90 12.15
C ASP A 529 -2.98 -19.55 11.67
N PRO A 530 -2.43 -20.53 12.42
CA PRO A 530 -1.09 -21.06 12.17
C PRO A 530 -0.92 -21.66 10.78
N LEU A 531 -1.94 -22.36 10.27
CA LEU A 531 -1.86 -23.00 8.95
C LEU A 531 -1.57 -21.99 7.83
N PHE A 532 -2.16 -20.79 7.92
CA PHE A 532 -1.93 -19.71 6.95
C PHE A 532 -0.45 -19.32 6.87
N PHE A 533 0.14 -19.04 8.03
CA PHE A 533 1.52 -18.57 8.10
C PHE A 533 2.52 -19.70 7.85
N ARG A 534 2.18 -20.94 8.21
CA ARG A 534 3.03 -22.11 7.96
C ARG A 534 3.10 -22.47 6.48
N CYS A 535 2.02 -22.34 5.71
CA CYS A 535 2.08 -22.47 4.25
C CYS A 535 3.00 -21.41 3.62
N ALA A 536 2.92 -20.16 4.08
CA ALA A 536 3.84 -19.10 3.64
C ALA A 536 5.29 -19.38 4.05
N ALA A 537 5.51 -19.86 5.27
CA ALA A 537 6.83 -20.22 5.78
C ALA A 537 7.47 -21.36 4.98
N ALA A 538 6.70 -22.39 4.64
CA ALA A 538 7.17 -23.51 3.82
C ALA A 538 7.72 -23.03 2.47
N ALA A 539 7.00 -22.12 1.81
CA ALA A 539 7.45 -21.53 0.55
C ALA A 539 8.72 -20.68 0.73
N GLY A 540 8.79 -19.86 1.79
CA GLY A 540 9.97 -19.05 2.11
C GLY A 540 11.22 -19.89 2.38
N ILE A 541 11.11 -20.94 3.20
CA ILE A 541 12.21 -21.88 3.51
C ILE A 541 12.67 -22.59 2.24
N PHE A 542 11.72 -23.12 1.45
CA PHE A 542 12.05 -23.84 0.21
C PHE A 542 12.82 -22.93 -0.76
N ALA A 543 12.31 -21.71 -0.99
CA ALA A 543 12.94 -20.75 -1.87
C ALA A 543 14.33 -20.32 -1.38
N ALA A 544 14.53 -20.16 -0.07
CA ALA A 544 15.84 -19.86 0.49
C ALA A 544 16.84 -20.99 0.22
N ARG A 545 16.43 -22.27 0.35
CA ARG A 545 17.29 -23.41 0.01
C ARG A 545 17.69 -23.41 -1.47
N GLN A 546 16.72 -23.19 -2.37
CA GLN A 546 17.01 -23.07 -3.80
C GLN A 546 17.93 -21.87 -4.11
N GLY A 547 17.76 -20.75 -3.43
CA GLY A 547 18.63 -19.57 -3.59
C GLY A 547 20.07 -19.83 -3.14
N LEU A 548 20.28 -20.66 -2.12
CA LEU A 548 21.62 -21.09 -1.71
C LEU A 548 22.29 -21.98 -2.78
N ASP A 549 21.52 -22.88 -3.40
CA ASP A 549 22.02 -23.79 -4.43
C ASP A 549 22.49 -23.05 -5.70
N LEU A 550 21.96 -21.85 -5.97
CA LEU A 550 22.40 -20.97 -7.06
C LEU A 550 23.74 -20.26 -6.78
N ARG A 551 24.26 -20.36 -5.55
CA ARG A 551 25.56 -19.82 -5.14
C ARG A 551 26.45 -20.91 -4.51
N PRO A 552 26.83 -21.95 -5.28
CA PRO A 552 27.61 -23.06 -4.74
C PRO A 552 28.97 -22.62 -4.20
N ASP A 553 29.57 -21.59 -4.80
CA ASP A 553 30.90 -21.07 -4.43
C ASP A 553 30.91 -20.21 -3.14
N GLU A 554 29.74 -19.93 -2.57
CA GLU A 554 29.57 -19.19 -1.31
C GLU A 554 28.89 -20.04 -0.22
N ALA A 555 28.81 -21.36 -0.40
CA ALA A 555 28.36 -22.28 0.65
C ALA A 555 29.40 -22.30 1.80
N PRO A 556 28.97 -22.28 3.07
CA PRO A 556 29.87 -22.25 4.22
C PRO A 556 30.79 -23.45 4.32
#